data_AF-A0A1J7HNF7-F1
#
_entry.id   AF-A0A1J7HNF7-F1
#
_cell.length_a   1.000
_cell.length_b   1.000
_cell.length_c   1.000
_cell.angle_alpha   90.00
_cell.angle_beta   90.00
_cell.angle_gamma   90.00
#
_symmetry.space_group_name_H-M   'P 1'
#
loop_
_entity.id
_entity.type
_entity.pdbx_description
1 polymer ?
#
loop_
_entity_poly.entity_id
_entity_poly.type
_entity_poly.pdbx_seq_one_letter_code
_entity_poly.pdbx_strand_id
1 'polypeptide(L)'
;PGAVVILQCKDKITNKIVYKKLVRTDSSGSYTILVDAFHENQICDAKLVTRPMHHCNEPTLGRDQSPVILNRHNGIITYDRFVNNIGFMTKEVASDCAKILRQYQEFDNDKNELSHYN
;
A
#
# COMPACT_ATOMS: atom_id res chain seq x y z
N PRO A 1 -13.24 2.17 5.68
CA PRO A 1 -14.07 2.32 4.47
C PRO A 1 -14.04 3.76 3.93
N GLY A 2 -14.28 3.93 2.63
CA GLY A 2 -14.44 5.23 1.99
C GLY A 2 -13.16 6.07 1.84
N ALA A 3 -11.97 5.50 2.05
CA ALA A 3 -10.73 6.18 1.74
C ALA A 3 -10.58 6.35 0.22
N VAL A 4 -10.05 7.48 -0.23
CA VAL A 4 -9.77 7.74 -1.64
C VAL A 4 -8.35 7.30 -1.95
N VAL A 5 -8.23 6.41 -2.93
CA VAL A 5 -6.96 5.91 -3.46
C VAL A 5 -6.83 6.35 -4.92
N ILE A 6 -5.63 6.76 -5.32
CA ILE A 6 -5.31 7.07 -6.71
C ILE A 6 -4.27 6.08 -7.22
N LEU A 7 -4.57 5.43 -8.35
CA LEU A 7 -3.53 4.85 -9.20
C LEU A 7 -2.96 5.99 -10.04
N GLN A 8 -1.66 6.27 -9.91
CA GLN A 8 -0.99 7.30 -10.68
C GLN A 8 0.25 6.71 -11.36
N CYS A 9 0.33 6.89 -12.68
CA CYS A 9 1.52 6.54 -13.45
C CYS A 9 2.21 7.77 -13.99
N LYS A 10 3.54 7.77 -13.90
CA LYS A 10 4.41 8.79 -14.49
C LYS A 10 5.27 8.17 -15.57
N ASP A 11 5.46 8.91 -16.64
CA ASP A 11 6.47 8.58 -17.63
C ASP A 11 7.85 8.57 -16.98
N LYS A 12 8.64 7.51 -17.22
CA LYS A 12 9.90 7.28 -16.51
C LYS A 12 10.98 8.33 -16.84
N ILE A 13 10.91 8.95 -18.01
CA ILE A 13 11.94 9.90 -18.49
C ILE A 13 11.56 11.34 -18.15
N THR A 14 10.34 11.73 -18.50
CA THR A 14 9.85 13.10 -18.35
C THR A 14 9.26 13.38 -16.98
N ASN A 15 9.01 12.34 -16.17
CA ASN A 15 8.34 12.40 -14.87
C ASN A 15 6.92 13.02 -14.92
N LYS A 16 6.35 13.18 -16.12
CA LYS A 16 5.00 13.69 -16.32
C LYS A 16 3.99 12.62 -15.93
N ILE A 17 2.91 13.03 -15.26
CA ILE A 17 1.77 12.14 -15.01
C ILE A 17 1.09 11.85 -16.35
N VAL A 18 1.00 10.57 -16.70
CA VAL A 18 0.43 10.10 -17.97
C VAL A 18 -0.84 9.26 -17.77
N TYR A 19 -1.09 8.79 -16.55
CA TYR A 19 -2.33 8.10 -16.21
C TYR A 19 -2.71 8.36 -14.76
N LYS A 20 -4.02 8.51 -14.51
CA LYS A 20 -4.59 8.62 -13.17
C LYS A 20 -5.97 7.99 -13.11
N LYS A 21 -6.26 7.24 -12.05
CA LYS A 21 -7.61 6.71 -11.76
C LYS A 21 -7.86 6.73 -10.26
N LEU A 22 -9.00 7.30 -9.87
CA LEU A 22 -9.42 7.42 -8.48
C LEU A 22 -10.47 6.37 -8.16
N VAL A 23 -10.38 5.80 -6.96
CA VAL A 23 -11.34 4.85 -6.43
C VAL A 23 -11.57 5.12 -4.94
N ARG A 24 -12.69 4.65 -4.41
CA ARG A 24 -12.96 4.61 -2.97
C ARG A 24 -12.86 3.20 -2.45
N THR A 25 -12.30 3.05 -1.26
CA THR A 25 -12.32 1.76 -0.57
C THR A 25 -13.74 1.40 -0.14
N ASP A 26 -14.05 0.11 -0.22
CA ASP A 26 -15.32 -0.46 0.19
C ASP A 26 -15.46 -0.54 1.73
N SER A 27 -16.46 -1.29 2.19
CA SER A 27 -16.73 -1.48 3.62
C SER A 27 -15.60 -2.19 4.38
N SER A 28 -14.87 -3.12 3.75
CA SER A 28 -13.74 -3.84 4.35
C SER A 28 -12.45 -3.00 4.33
N GLY A 29 -12.41 -1.93 3.54
CA GLY A 29 -11.21 -1.12 3.31
C GLY A 29 -10.41 -1.57 2.08
N SER A 30 -10.91 -2.55 1.33
CA SER A 30 -10.33 -3.00 0.08
C SER A 30 -10.70 -2.06 -1.07
N TYR A 31 -9.92 -2.10 -2.15
CA TYR A 31 -10.22 -1.39 -3.39
C TYR A 31 -9.76 -2.20 -4.61
N THR A 32 -10.45 -1.99 -5.72
CA THR A 32 -10.09 -2.56 -7.02
C THR A 32 -10.11 -1.44 -8.05
N ILE A 33 -9.04 -1.34 -8.85
CA ILE A 33 -8.93 -0.35 -9.92
C ILE A 33 -8.86 -1.10 -11.24
N LEU A 34 -9.90 -0.95 -12.07
CA LEU A 34 -9.86 -1.45 -13.43
C LEU A 34 -8.92 -0.57 -14.26
N VAL A 35 -7.84 -1.14 -14.77
CA VAL A 35 -6.88 -0.44 -15.63
C VAL A 35 -7.22 -0.71 -17.09
N ASP A 36 -7.71 0.33 -17.75
CA ASP A 36 -8.24 0.36 -19.11
C ASP A 36 -7.25 0.97 -20.13
N ALA A 37 -5.98 1.05 -19.77
CA ALA A 37 -4.91 1.55 -20.62
C ALA A 37 -3.75 0.55 -20.70
N PHE A 38 -2.99 0.62 -21.80
CA PHE A 38 -1.72 -0.08 -21.91
C PHE A 38 -0.62 0.75 -21.26
N HIS A 39 0.22 0.07 -20.47
CA HIS A 39 1.32 0.68 -19.73
C HIS A 39 2.61 -0.02 -20.12
N GLU A 40 3.65 0.76 -20.42
CA GLU A 40 4.98 0.26 -20.75
C GLU A 40 6.03 0.94 -19.88
N ASN A 41 6.63 2.03 -20.36
CA ASN A 41 7.75 2.72 -19.72
C ASN A 41 7.31 3.73 -18.64
N GLN A 42 6.52 3.26 -17.67
CA GLN A 42 5.94 4.10 -16.64
C GLN A 42 6.25 3.58 -15.23
N ILE A 43 6.35 4.50 -14.27
CA ILE A 43 6.39 4.20 -12.84
C ILE A 43 4.98 4.45 -12.31
N CYS A 44 4.32 3.40 -11.82
CA CYS A 44 2.96 3.45 -11.32
C CYS A 44 2.92 3.12 -9.83
N ASP A 45 2.12 3.88 -9.09
CA ASP A 45 1.88 3.68 -7.66
C ASP A 45 0.38 3.79 -7.38
N ALA A 46 -0.11 2.99 -6.43
CA ALA A 46 -1.33 3.28 -5.71
C ALA A 46 -1.00 4.19 -4.52
N LYS A 47 -1.67 5.34 -4.37
CA LYS A 47 -1.40 6.33 -3.31
C LYS A 47 -2.66 6.72 -2.56
N LEU A 48 -2.51 7.00 -1.27
CA LEU A 48 -3.54 7.60 -0.45
C LEU A 48 -3.77 9.06 -0.84
N VAL A 49 -5.03 9.46 -0.94
CA VAL A 49 -5.42 10.85 -1.22
C VAL A 49 -6.08 11.47 0.00
N THR A 50 -7.24 10.92 0.40
CA THR A 50 -8.00 11.43 1.55
C THR A 50 -8.78 10.31 2.21
N ARG A 51 -9.23 10.53 3.45
CA ARG A 51 -10.14 9.64 4.16
C ARG A 51 -11.18 10.47 4.91
N PRO A 52 -12.46 10.04 4.96
CA PRO A 52 -13.53 10.82 5.60
C PRO A 52 -13.46 10.87 7.14
N MET A 53 -12.57 10.11 7.79
CA MET A 53 -12.48 10.04 9.25
C MET A 53 -11.43 11.00 9.82
N HIS A 54 -11.87 11.97 10.61
CA HIS A 54 -11.02 13.06 11.13
C HIS A 54 -9.86 12.64 12.07
N HIS A 55 -9.97 11.50 12.76
CA HIS A 55 -8.94 11.04 13.72
C HIS A 55 -7.90 10.11 13.09
N CYS A 56 -8.04 9.78 11.80
CA CYS A 56 -7.18 8.86 11.07
C CYS A 56 -7.24 9.22 9.58
N ASN A 57 -6.60 10.34 9.24
CA ASN A 57 -6.61 10.97 7.91
C ASN A 57 -5.25 11.48 7.43
N GLU A 58 -4.19 11.29 8.21
CA GLU A 58 -2.82 11.60 7.79
C GLU A 58 -2.18 10.36 7.17
N PRO A 59 -1.80 10.38 5.87
CA PRO A 59 -1.10 9.24 5.26
C PRO A 59 0.19 8.94 6.02
N THR A 60 0.39 7.69 6.42
CA THR A 60 1.60 7.28 7.13
C THR A 60 2.79 7.32 6.17
N LEU A 61 3.79 8.16 6.44
CA LEU A 61 5.00 8.24 5.63
C LEU A 61 5.63 6.85 5.42
N GLY A 62 5.89 6.49 4.16
CA GLY A 62 6.46 5.19 3.79
C GLY A 62 5.43 4.06 3.70
N ARG A 63 4.17 4.32 4.07
CA ARG A 63 2.99 3.46 3.85
C ARG A 63 1.85 4.24 3.20
N ASP A 64 2.15 5.40 2.63
CA ASP A 64 1.21 6.28 1.93
C ASP A 64 1.03 5.89 0.46
N GLN A 65 1.95 5.05 -0.06
CA GLN A 65 1.94 4.57 -1.42
C GLN A 65 2.49 3.15 -1.54
N SER A 66 2.08 2.43 -2.59
CA SER A 66 2.62 1.14 -2.97
C SER A 66 2.86 1.07 -4.49
N PRO A 67 4.06 0.68 -4.95
CA PRO A 67 4.36 0.49 -6.36
C PRO A 67 3.53 -0.63 -6.99
N VAL A 68 3.17 -0.47 -8.26
CA VAL A 68 2.47 -1.50 -9.04
C VAL A 68 3.06 -1.62 -10.44
N ILE A 69 3.28 -2.86 -10.89
CA ILE A 69 3.79 -3.12 -12.24
C ILE A 69 2.60 -3.37 -13.16
N LEU A 70 2.32 -2.43 -14.07
CA LEU A 70 1.22 -2.54 -15.03
C LEU A 70 1.66 -2.98 -16.43
N ASN A 71 2.97 -3.06 -16.69
CA ASN A 71 3.49 -3.61 -17.94
C ASN A 71 3.08 -5.09 -18.07
N ARG A 72 2.52 -5.46 -19.22
CA ARG A 72 2.10 -6.83 -19.53
C ARG A 72 3.25 -7.72 -20.02
N HIS A 73 4.34 -7.11 -20.51
CA HIS A 73 5.54 -7.79 -20.99
C HIS A 73 6.57 -8.01 -19.87
N ASN A 74 6.13 -8.57 -18.74
CA ASN A 74 6.97 -8.75 -17.54
C ASN A 74 7.06 -10.21 -17.05
N GLY A 75 6.62 -11.17 -17.88
CA GLY A 75 6.67 -12.59 -17.55
C GLY A 75 5.62 -13.05 -16.52
N ILE A 76 4.68 -12.20 -16.13
CA ILE A 76 3.60 -12.56 -15.20
C ILE A 76 2.33 -12.89 -15.99
N ILE A 77 1.79 -14.08 -15.76
CA ILE A 77 0.66 -14.65 -16.50
C ILE A 77 -0.66 -13.91 -16.22
N THR A 78 -0.83 -13.39 -14.99
CA THR A 78 -2.07 -12.73 -14.57
C THR A 78 -2.06 -11.24 -14.90
N TYR A 79 -3.24 -10.70 -15.22
CA TYR A 79 -3.46 -9.26 -15.33
C TYR A 79 -3.77 -8.60 -13.97
N ASP A 80 -4.18 -9.40 -12.99
CA ASP A 80 -4.40 -8.91 -11.64
C ASP A 80 -3.07 -8.62 -10.95
N ARG A 81 -2.99 -7.43 -10.35
CA ARG A 81 -1.83 -6.94 -9.62
C ARG A 81 -2.24 -6.60 -8.19
N PHE A 82 -1.62 -7.26 -7.24
CA PHE A 82 -1.79 -6.96 -5.82
C PHE A 82 -0.68 -6.00 -5.38
N VAL A 83 -1.07 -5.02 -4.58
CA VAL A 83 -0.17 -4.02 -4.00
C VAL A 83 -0.13 -4.18 -2.49
N ASN A 84 0.93 -3.69 -1.87
CA ASN A 84 1.02 -3.69 -0.42
C ASN A 84 -0.07 -2.79 0.18
N ASN A 85 -0.43 -3.10 1.42
CA ASN A 85 -1.33 -2.26 2.18
C ASN A 85 -0.74 -0.86 2.39
N ILE A 86 -1.58 0.15 2.20
CA ILE A 86 -1.31 1.55 2.48
C ILE A 86 -2.20 2.02 3.62
N GLY A 87 -1.73 2.94 4.45
CA GLY A 87 -2.37 3.27 5.72
C GLY A 87 -2.32 4.74 6.09
N PHE A 88 -3.37 5.17 6.79
CA PHE A 88 -3.40 6.44 7.51
C PHE A 88 -3.03 6.20 8.97
N MET A 89 -2.29 7.13 9.57
CA MET A 89 -1.94 7.08 10.98
C MET A 89 -3.10 7.60 11.84
N THR A 90 -3.33 6.98 12.99
CA THR A 90 -4.20 7.53 14.03
C THR A 90 -3.45 8.63 14.79
N LYS A 91 -4.14 9.67 15.24
CA LYS A 91 -3.51 10.74 16.04
C LYS A 91 -3.03 10.27 17.41
N GLU A 92 -3.69 9.25 17.95
CA GLU A 92 -3.37 8.66 19.24
C GLU A 92 -2.95 7.20 19.05
N VAL A 93 -1.98 6.77 19.86
CA VAL A 93 -1.53 5.38 19.90
C VAL A 93 -2.59 4.55 20.62
N ALA A 94 -3.01 3.43 20.03
CA ALA A 94 -3.96 2.54 20.67
C ALA A 94 -3.36 1.91 21.93
N SER A 95 -4.18 1.72 22.97
CA SER A 95 -3.76 1.18 24.28
C SER A 95 -3.03 -0.15 24.20
N ASP A 96 -3.36 -0.97 23.20
CA ASP A 96 -2.79 -2.32 23.04
C ASP A 96 -1.55 -2.37 22.12
N CYS A 97 -1.13 -1.26 21.50
CA CYS A 97 0.06 -1.24 20.65
C CYS A 97 1.32 -1.71 21.39
N ALA A 98 1.48 -1.34 22.66
CA ALA A 98 2.63 -1.77 23.48
C ALA A 98 2.63 -3.29 23.72
N LYS A 99 1.45 -3.89 23.93
CA LYS A 99 1.31 -5.34 24.11
C LYS A 99 1.66 -6.09 22.82
N ILE A 100 1.16 -5.62 21.68
CA ILE A 100 1.46 -6.20 20.37
C ILE A 100 2.96 -6.12 20.10
N LEU A 101 3.59 -4.97 20.33
CA LEU A 101 5.04 -4.80 20.11
C LEU A 101 5.86 -5.78 20.96
N ARG A 102 5.47 -5.96 22.23
CA ARG A 102 6.12 -6.93 23.13
C ARG A 102 6.00 -8.36 22.61
N GLN A 103 4.84 -8.76 22.10
CA GLN A 103 4.65 -10.08 21.50
C GLN A 103 5.63 -10.31 20.34
N TYR A 104 5.77 -9.34 19.42
CA TYR A 104 6.74 -9.44 18.33
C TYR A 104 8.19 -9.62 18.81
N GLN A 105 8.59 -8.88 19.86
CA GLN A 105 9.92 -9.00 20.45
C GLN A 105 10.16 -10.38 21.06
N GLU A 106 9.17 -10.92 21.77
CA GLU A 106 9.22 -12.27 22.35
C GLU A 106 9.34 -13.33 21.22
N PHE A 107 8.52 -13.23 20.16
CA PHE A 107 8.62 -14.12 19.00
C PHE A 107 9.99 -14.08 18.30
N ASP A 108 10.61 -12.92 18.19
CA ASP A 108 11.92 -12.79 17.54
C ASP A 108 13.05 -13.35 18.43
N ASN A 109 12.95 -13.18 19.75
CA ASN A 109 13.88 -13.78 20.70
C ASN A 109 13.82 -15.31 20.64
N ASP A 110 12.63 -15.90 20.63
CA ASP A 110 12.44 -17.34 20.53
C ASP A 110 13.08 -17.92 19.25
N LYS A 111 12.94 -17.22 18.12
CA LYS A 111 13.58 -17.61 16.85
C LYS A 111 15.10 -17.54 16.93
N ASN A 112 15.63 -16.50 17.56
CA ASN A 112 17.07 -16.35 17.71
C ASN A 112 17.65 -17.45 18.61
N GLU A 113 16.99 -17.79 19.72
CA GLU A 113 17.38 -18.91 20.57
C GLU A 113 17.36 -20.26 19.83
N LEU A 114 16.33 -20.50 19.01
CA LEU A 114 16.26 -21.69 18.13
C LEU A 114 17.35 -21.71 17.05
N SER A 115 17.77 -20.55 16.55
CA SER A 115 18.84 -20.43 15.56
C SER A 115 20.24 -20.67 16.16
N HIS A 116 20.41 -20.44 17.46
CA HIS A 116 21.66 -20.74 18.17
C HIS A 116 21.83 -22.22 18.51
N TYR A 117 20.77 -23.01 18.38
CA TYR A 117 20.75 -24.44 18.67
C TYR A 117 20.91 -25.35 17.43
N ASN A 118 20.97 -24.77 16.23
CA ASN A 118 21.14 -25.48 14.95
C ASN A 118 22.43 -25.08 14.23
#